data_AF-A0ABD5Z2Y1-F1
#
_entry.id   AF-A0ABD5Z2Y1-F1
#
_cell.length_a   1.000
_cell.length_b   1.000
_cell.length_c   1.000
_cell.angle_alpha   90.00
_cell.angle_beta   90.00
_cell.angle_gamma   90.00
#
_symmetry.space_group_name_H-M   'P 1'
#
loop_
_entity.id
_entity.type
_entity.pdbx_description
1 polymer ?
#
loop_
_entity_poly.entity_id
_entity_poly.type
_entity_poly.pdbx_seq_one_letter_code
_entity_poly.pdbx_strand_id
1 'polypeptide(L)' 'MSIYDADWQDKPAGYYADPEVKARHDRWVLQEQRFTHFVDEELRIMGHDPETVLDSDVLTEAETRARRRL' A
#
# COMPACT_ATOMS: atom_id res chain seq x y z
N MET A 1 0.97 17.49 10.55
CA MET A 1 -0.05 17.50 9.47
C MET A 1 0.11 16.21 8.72
N SER A 2 -0.89 15.33 8.80
CA SER A 2 -0.83 13.97 8.27
C SER A 2 -1.16 14.02 6.78
N ILE A 3 -0.30 13.47 5.93
CA ILE A 3 -0.50 13.34 4.47
C ILE A 3 -1.78 12.59 4.09
N TYR A 4 -2.40 11.89 5.04
CA TYR A 4 -3.72 11.31 4.84
C TYR A 4 -4.78 12.36 4.60
N ASP A 5 -4.74 13.56 5.22
CA ASP A 5 -5.77 14.63 5.10
C ASP A 5 -5.92 15.19 3.68
N ALA A 6 -4.87 15.14 2.87
CA ALA A 6 -4.87 15.76 1.55
C ALA A 6 -5.74 15.00 0.53
N ASP A 7 -5.85 13.67 0.66
CA ASP A 7 -6.70 12.85 -0.24
C ASP A 7 -8.21 12.94 0.11
N TRP A 8 -8.56 13.52 1.27
CA TRP A 8 -9.96 13.66 1.72
C TRP A 8 -10.69 14.83 1.08
N GLN A 9 -9.97 15.88 0.65
CA GLN A 9 -10.60 17.11 0.15
C GLN A 9 -10.96 17.06 -1.33
N ASP A 10 -10.36 16.17 -2.12
CA ASP A 10 -10.48 16.17 -3.58
C ASP A 10 -11.64 15.33 -4.14
N LYS A 11 -12.38 14.59 -3.29
CA LYS A 11 -13.53 13.79 -3.75
C LYS A 11 -14.85 14.55 -3.52
N PRO A 12 -15.75 14.62 -4.51
CA PRO A 12 -17.02 15.34 -4.38
C PRO A 12 -17.81 14.74 -3.21
N ALA A 13 -18.45 15.61 -2.41
CA ALA A 13 -19.10 15.28 -1.13
C ALA A 13 -20.13 14.12 -1.17
N GLY A 14 -20.55 13.67 -2.36
CA GLY A 14 -21.44 12.52 -2.56
C GLY A 14 -20.74 11.18 -2.84
N TYR A 15 -19.42 11.11 -3.06
CA TYR A 15 -18.72 9.89 -3.48
C TYR A 15 -18.65 8.80 -2.39
N TYR A 16 -18.83 9.18 -1.12
CA TYR A 16 -18.85 8.26 0.03
C TYR A 16 -20.11 8.42 0.91
N ALA A 17 -21.22 8.90 0.37
CA ALA A 17 -22.50 8.89 1.10
C ALA A 17 -22.96 7.45 1.44
N ASP A 18 -22.50 6.46 0.66
CA ASP A 18 -22.77 5.04 0.86
C ASP A 18 -21.72 4.36 1.76
N PRO A 19 -22.12 3.82 2.93
CA PRO A 19 -21.22 3.15 3.86
C PRO A 19 -20.58 1.88 3.28
N GLU A 20 -21.21 1.24 2.29
CA GLU A 20 -20.64 0.07 1.60
C GLU A 20 -19.43 0.45 0.73
N VAL A 21 -19.47 1.60 0.06
CA VAL A 21 -18.36 2.08 -0.76
C VAL A 21 -17.16 2.43 0.12
N LYS A 22 -17.42 3.08 1.27
CA LYS A 22 -16.40 3.34 2.29
C LYS A 22 -15.81 2.05 2.85
N ALA A 23 -16.64 1.07 3.23
CA ALA A 23 -16.16 -0.21 3.77
C ALA A 23 -15.39 -1.06 2.74
N ARG A 24 -15.72 -0.92 1.45
CA ARG A 24 -14.94 -1.56 0.37
C ARG A 24 -13.59 -0.88 0.19
N HIS A 25 -13.57 0.45 0.22
CA HIS A 25 -12.33 1.23 0.14
C HIS A 25 -11.41 0.94 1.33
N ASP A 26 -11.93 0.96 2.56
CA ASP A 26 -11.16 0.67 3.77
C ASP A 26 -10.56 -0.74 3.74
N ARG A 27 -11.32 -1.74 3.25
CA ARG A 27 -10.80 -3.10 3.04
C ARG A 27 -9.67 -3.14 2.02
N TRP A 28 -9.79 -2.36 0.94
CA TRP A 28 -8.78 -2.32 -0.11
C TRP A 28 -7.49 -1.64 0.39
N VAL A 29 -7.61 -0.51 1.09
CA VAL A 29 -6.49 0.18 1.73
C VAL A 29 -5.79 -0.71 2.76
N LEU A 30 -6.55 -1.45 3.57
CA LEU A 30 -5.96 -2.41 4.53
C LEU A 30 -5.21 -3.55 3.84
N GLN A 31 -5.71 -4.03 2.70
CA GLN A 31 -5.01 -5.04 1.90
C GLN A 31 -3.74 -4.49 1.28
N GLU A 32 -3.78 -3.26 0.78
CA GLU A 32 -2.63 -2.59 0.18
C GLU A 32 -1.54 -2.36 1.23
N GLN A 33 -1.88 -1.83 2.42
CA GLN A 33 -0.92 -1.66 3.52
C GLN A 33 -0.28 -2.98 3.96
N ARG A 34 -1.06 -4.06 4.01
CA ARG A 34 -0.53 -5.40 4.32
C ARG A 34 0.44 -5.87 3.23
N PHE A 35 0.10 -5.65 1.97
CA PHE A 35 0.97 -6.01 0.86
C PHE A 35 2.28 -5.21 0.90
N THR A 36 2.22 -3.88 1.09
CA THR A 36 3.40 -3.03 1.27
C THR A 36 4.29 -3.52 2.40
N HIS A 37 3.71 -3.92 3.54
CA HIS A 37 4.47 -4.46 4.65
C HIS A 37 5.22 -5.76 4.29
N PHE A 38 4.60 -6.66 3.52
CA PHE A 38 5.27 -7.86 3.04
C PHE A 38 6.39 -7.56 2.05
N VAL A 39 6.21 -6.57 1.16
CA VAL A 39 7.27 -6.12 0.24
C VAL A 39 8.46 -5.57 1.03
N ASP A 40 8.23 -4.73 2.04
CA ASP A 40 9.29 -4.21 2.92
C ASP A 40 10.03 -5.32 3.67
N GLU A 41 9.31 -6.35 4.15
CA GLU A 41 9.90 -7.51 4.81
C GLU A 41 10.80 -8.29 3.83
N GLU A 42 10.33 -8.56 2.61
CA GLU A 42 11.11 -9.24 1.59
C GLU A 42 12.34 -8.43 1.17
N LEU A 43 12.23 -7.10 1.04
CA LEU A 43 13.37 -6.22 0.78
C LEU A 43 14.42 -6.32 1.89
N ARG A 44 14.01 -6.31 3.16
CA ARG A 44 14.92 -6.49 4.30
C ARG A 44 15.56 -7.88 4.32
N ILE A 45 14.82 -8.93 3.99
CA ILE A 45 15.36 -10.30 3.86
C ILE A 45 16.41 -10.37 2.75
N MET A 46 16.22 -9.63 1.65
CA MET A 46 17.19 -9.49 0.57
C MET A 46 18.41 -8.61 0.95
N GLY A 47 18.43 -8.04 2.16
CA GLY A 47 19.52 -7.19 2.65
C GLY A 47 19.42 -5.73 2.18
N HIS A 48 18.26 -5.33 1.66
CA HIS A 48 18.01 -3.98 1.18
C HIS A 48 17.14 -3.20 2.17
N ASP A 49 17.42 -1.91 2.31
CA ASP A 49 16.61 -1.03 3.14
C ASP A 49 15.49 -0.39 2.29
N PRO A 50 14.20 -0.67 2.60
CA PRO A 50 13.06 -0.25 1.77
C PRO A 50 12.96 1.26 1.58
N GLU A 51 13.52 2.07 2.49
CA GLU A 51 13.53 3.53 2.36
C GLU A 51 14.59 4.03 1.38
N THR A 52 15.52 3.16 0.95
CA THR A 52 16.67 3.52 0.10
C THR A 52 16.70 2.79 -1.24
N VAL A 53 15.87 1.76 -1.42
CA VAL A 53 15.79 1.00 -2.68
C VAL A 53 15.12 1.87 -3.74
N LEU A 54 15.93 2.30 -4.71
CA LEU A 54 15.47 2.98 -5.93
C LEU A 54 15.51 2.06 -7.15
N ASP A 55 16.01 0.83 -6.98
CA ASP A 55 16.17 -0.13 -8.06
C ASP A 55 14.85 -0.86 -8.34
N SER A 56 14.31 -0.64 -9.53
CA SER A 56 13.02 -1.19 -9.96
C SER A 56 13.04 -2.71 -10.09
N ASP A 57 14.19 -3.31 -10.40
CA ASP A 57 14.29 -4.78 -10.54
C ASP A 57 14.21 -5.45 -9.17
N VAL A 58 14.88 -4.87 -8.16
CA VAL A 58 14.84 -5.35 -6.76
C VAL A 58 13.44 -5.23 -6.17
N LEU A 59 12.76 -4.09 -6.42
CA LEU A 59 11.36 -3.89 -6.03
C LEU A 59 10.43 -4.92 -6.67
N THR A 60 10.58 -5.16 -7.98
CA THR A 60 9.77 -6.14 -8.72
C THR A 60 9.97 -7.56 -8.20
N GLU A 61 11.20 -7.92 -7.84
CA GLU A 61 11.50 -9.22 -7.26
C GLU A 61 10.89 -9.37 -5.86
N ALA A 62 11.03 -8.36 -5.00
CA ALA A 62 10.41 -8.34 -3.67
C ALA A 62 8.88 -8.41 -3.74
N GLU A 63 8.24 -7.66 -4.67
CA GLU A 63 6.80 -7.78 -4.94
C GLU A 63 6.40 -9.19 -5.36
N THR A 64 7.19 -9.82 -6.22
CA THR A 64 6.90 -11.18 -6.71
C THR A 64 6.99 -12.19 -5.58
N ARG A 65 7.96 -12.03 -4.67
CA ARG A 65 8.09 -12.88 -3.47
C ARG A 65 6.95 -12.64 -2.48
N ALA A 66 6.60 -11.39 -2.21
CA ALA A 66 5.49 -11.01 -1.36
C ALA A 66 4.15 -11.58 -1.89
N ARG A 67 3.91 -11.50 -3.21
CA ARG A 67 2.71 -12.09 -3.85
C ARG A 67 2.61 -13.61 -3.75
N ARG A 68 3.73 -14.32 -3.66
CA ARG A 68 3.73 -15.79 -3.47
C ARG A 68 3.47 -16.22 -2.02
N ARG A 69 3.64 -15.30 -1.08
CA ARG A 69 3.53 -15.55 0.37
C ARG A 69 2.13 -15.21 0.91
N LEU A 70 1.37 -14.43 0.15
CA LEU A 70 -0.04 -14.06 0.37
C LEU A 70 -1.00 -15.17 -0.09
#